data_AF-A0A2G9YVA0-F1
#
_entry.id   AF-A0A2G9YVA0-F1
#
_cell.length_a   1.000
_cell.length_b   1.000
_cell.length_c   1.000
_cell.angle_alpha   90.00
_cell.angle_beta   90.00
_cell.angle_gamma   90.00
#
_symmetry.space_group_name_H-M   'P 1'
#
loop_
_entity.id
_entity.type
_entity.pdbx_description
1 polymer ?
#
loop_
_entity_poly.entity_id
_entity_poly.type
_entity_poly.pdbx_seq_one_letter_code
_entity_poly.pdbx_strand_id
1 'polypeptide(L)' 'MKKYKVSLALKVYSNFEIEVNAETERKALDMALGKYSNGEWGDDNITEPDWANQELDINVDRMGKAESGIDIEELKNRN' A
#
# COMPACT_ATOMS: atom_id res chain seq x y z
N MET A 1 18.46 0.50 -5.17
CA MET A 1 17.09 0.32 -4.64
C MET A 1 16.42 1.68 -4.60
N LYS A 2 15.13 1.74 -4.87
CA LYS A 2 14.31 2.96 -4.85
C LYS A 2 13.34 2.89 -3.67
N LYS A 3 12.95 4.05 -3.15
CA LYS A 3 11.95 4.16 -2.10
C LYS A 3 10.59 4.37 -2.75
N TYR A 4 9.58 3.61 -2.32
CA TYR A 4 8.22 3.71 -2.82
C TYR A 4 7.27 3.96 -1.64
N LYS A 5 6.26 4.80 -1.85
CA LYS A 5 5.06 4.82 -1.02
C LYS A 5 4.00 3.97 -1.73
N VAL A 6 3.44 3.01 -1.02
CA VAL A 6 2.36 2.14 -1.52
C VAL A 6 1.11 2.44 -0.72
N SER A 7 0.02 2.76 -1.40
CA SER A 7 -1.29 3.04 -0.82
C SER A 7 -2.30 2.02 -1.36
N LEU A 8 -2.92 1.25 -0.46
CA LEU A 8 -3.89 0.20 -0.80
C LEU A 8 -5.25 0.55 -0.21
N ALA A 9 -6.29 0.54 -1.03
CA ALA A 9 -7.66 0.78 -0.59
C ALA A 9 -8.15 -0.34 0.33
N LEU A 10 -8.87 0.05 1.38
CA LEU A 10 -9.61 -0.86 2.24
C LEU A 10 -11.10 -0.88 1.81
N LYS A 11 -11.84 -1.91 2.26
CA LYS A 11 -13.31 -1.97 2.07
C LYS A 11 -14.06 -0.86 2.81
N VAL A 12 -13.42 -0.24 3.79
CA VAL A 12 -13.89 0.98 4.47
C VAL A 12 -13.26 2.20 3.84
N TYR A 13 -13.79 3.40 4.11
CA TYR A 13 -13.24 4.68 3.64
C TYR A 13 -11.89 5.01 4.28
N SER A 14 -10.88 4.21 4.00
CA SER A 14 -9.52 4.30 4.54
C SER A 14 -8.55 3.56 3.62
N ASN A 15 -7.26 3.88 3.75
CA ASN A 15 -6.17 3.25 3.02
C ASN A 15 -5.13 2.70 3.98
N PHE A 16 -4.50 1.59 3.59
CA PHE A 16 -3.23 1.13 4.13
C PHE A 16 -2.07 1.78 3.36
N GLU A 17 -1.25 2.57 4.04
CA GLU A 17 -0.13 3.29 3.46
C GLU A 17 1.21 2.88 4.09
N ILE A 18 2.17 2.50 3.25
CA ILE A 18 3.49 2.08 3.72
C ILE A 18 4.61 2.48 2.76
N GLU A 19 5.77 2.79 3.32
CA GLU A 19 6.99 3.02 2.55
C GLU A 19 7.86 1.76 2.50
N VAL A 20 8.32 1.37 1.32
CA VAL A 20 9.17 0.21 1.10
C VAL A 20 10.33 0.52 0.16
N ASN A 21 11.45 -0.19 0.34
CA ASN A 21 12.59 -0.10 -0.57
C ASN A 21 12.56 -1.30 -1.53
N ALA A 22 12.37 -1.05 -2.83
CA ALA A 22 12.25 -2.10 -3.84
C ALA A 22 13.01 -1.72 -5.14
N GLU A 23 13.15 -2.69 -6.04
CA GLU A 23 13.74 -2.45 -7.37
C GLU A 23 12.69 -2.06 -8.42
N THR A 24 11.45 -2.49 -8.21
CA THR A 24 10.32 -2.27 -9.12
C THR A 24 9.05 -2.01 -8.32
N GLU A 25 8.06 -1.37 -8.95
CA GLU A 25 6.73 -1.16 -8.37
C GLU A 25 6.06 -2.48 -7.99
N ARG A 26 6.20 -3.52 -8.82
CA ARG A 26 5.64 -4.84 -8.50
C ARG A 26 6.24 -5.44 -7.24
N LYS A 27 7.57 -5.34 -7.06
CA LYS A 27 8.22 -5.79 -5.83
C LYS A 27 7.80 -4.94 -4.63
N ALA A 28 7.59 -3.63 -4.80
CA ALA A 28 7.08 -2.77 -3.75
C ALA A 28 5.68 -3.21 -3.28
N LEU A 29 4.79 -3.53 -4.23
CA LEU A 29 3.46 -4.08 -3.95
C LEU A 29 3.55 -5.42 -3.20
N ASP A 30 4.35 -6.36 -3.70
CA ASP A 30 4.50 -7.69 -3.06
C ASP A 30 5.01 -7.55 -1.61
N MET A 31 5.92 -6.60 -1.35
CA MET A 31 6.39 -6.27 0.00
C MET A 31 5.30 -5.64 0.88
N ALA A 32 4.52 -4.70 0.35
CA ALA A 32 3.43 -4.07 1.09
C ALA A 32 2.34 -5.08 1.48
N LEU A 33 1.96 -5.98 0.55
CA LEU A 33 1.01 -7.07 0.82
C LEU A 33 1.54 -8.06 1.86
N GLY A 34 2.85 -8.38 1.81
CA GLY A 34 3.51 -9.21 2.81
C GLY A 34 3.43 -8.58 4.20
N LYS A 35 3.76 -7.29 4.31
CA LYS A 35 3.65 -6.55 5.59
C LYS A 35 2.23 -6.51 6.12
N TYR A 36 1.26 -6.22 5.25
CA TYR A 36 -0.16 -6.23 5.60
C TYR A 36 -0.58 -7.57 6.20
N SER A 37 -0.28 -8.66 5.48
CA SER A 37 -0.67 -10.04 5.83
C SER A 37 0.01 -10.53 7.12
N ASN A 38 1.22 -10.05 7.40
CA ASN A 38 1.99 -10.39 8.59
C ASN A 38 1.68 -9.51 9.81
N GLY A 39 0.85 -8.47 9.67
CA GLY A 39 0.61 -7.50 10.75
C GLY A 39 1.83 -6.61 11.05
N GLU A 40 2.75 -6.43 10.10
CA GLU A 40 3.96 -5.62 10.26
C GLU A 40 3.71 -4.14 9.96
N TRP A 41 2.72 -3.56 10.63
CA TRP A 41 2.29 -2.18 10.44
C TRP A 41 1.61 -1.65 11.71
N GLY A 42 1.54 -0.32 11.85
CA GLY A 42 0.99 0.36 13.02
C GLY A 42 -0.19 1.27 12.72
N ASP A 43 -0.66 1.97 13.75
CA ASP A 43 -1.77 2.93 13.69
C ASP A 43 -1.55 4.06 12.68
N ASP A 44 -0.30 4.43 12.46
CA ASP A 44 0.13 5.44 11.49
C ASP A 44 0.08 4.98 10.03
N ASN A 45 -0.04 3.68 9.77
CA ASN A 45 -0.16 3.12 8.42
C ASN A 45 -1.61 3.05 7.93
N ILE A 46 -2.60 3.37 8.75
CA ILE A 46 -4.02 3.38 8.36
C ILE A 46 -4.58 4.80 8.57
N THR A 47 -5.25 5.32 7.56
CA THR A 47 -5.72 6.73 7.51
C THR A 47 -6.98 7.04 8.36
N GLU A 48 -7.14 6.39 9.52
CA GLU A 48 -8.28 6.48 10.49
C GLU A 48 -9.61 5.75 10.11
N PRO A 49 -10.61 5.62 11.03
CA PRO A 49 -10.71 4.52 11.96
C PRO A 49 -11.98 3.69 11.71
N ASP A 50 -11.82 2.56 11.02
CA ASP A 50 -12.56 1.36 11.40
C ASP A 50 -11.64 0.14 11.26
N TRP A 51 -10.82 -0.03 12.29
CA TRP A 51 -9.87 -1.12 12.45
C TRP A 51 -10.54 -2.51 12.38
N ALA A 52 -11.84 -2.59 12.66
CA ALA A 52 -12.59 -3.83 12.65
C ALA A 52 -12.79 -4.40 11.23
N ASN A 53 -12.61 -3.59 10.19
CA ASN A 53 -12.89 -3.94 8.79
C ASN A 53 -11.67 -3.71 7.87
N GLN A 54 -10.48 -4.03 8.37
CA GLN A 54 -9.21 -4.04 7.63
C GLN A 54 -9.16 -5.18 6.61
N GLU A 55 -10.03 -5.14 5.61
CA GLU A 55 -9.90 -6.00 4.45
C GLU A 55 -9.54 -5.13 3.25
N LEU A 56 -8.51 -5.53 2.50
CA LEU A 56 -8.12 -4.84 1.27
C LEU A 56 -9.23 -4.94 0.23
N ASP A 57 -9.52 -3.83 -0.44
CA ASP A 57 -10.39 -3.77 -1.61
C ASP A 57 -9.55 -3.43 -2.85
N ILE A 58 -8.75 -4.40 -3.28
CA ILE A 58 -7.78 -4.21 -4.37
C ILE A 58 -7.90 -5.29 -5.45
N ASN A 59 -7.50 -4.93 -6.66
CA ASN A 59 -7.38 -5.85 -7.79
C ASN A 59 -5.96 -5.79 -8.37
N VAL A 60 -5.12 -6.74 -7.93
CA VAL A 60 -3.70 -6.84 -8.33
C VAL A 60 -3.53 -7.06 -9.84
N ASP A 61 -4.46 -7.76 -10.49
CA ASP A 61 -4.40 -7.98 -11.95
C ASP A 61 -4.66 -6.70 -12.76
N ARG A 62 -5.17 -5.65 -12.10
CA ARG A 62 -5.46 -4.34 -12.68
C ARG A 62 -4.50 -3.24 -12.24
N MET A 63 -3.36 -3.58 -11.64
CA MET A 63 -2.34 -2.62 -11.19
C MET A 63 -2.06 -1.55 -12.26
N GLY A 64 -2.07 -0.27 -11.86
CA GLY A 64 -1.91 0.89 -12.75
C GLY A 64 -3.20 1.39 -13.42
N LYS A 65 -4.36 0.78 -13.11
CA LYS A 65 -5.69 1.26 -13.53
C LYS A 65 -6.40 1.95 -12.37
N ALA A 66 -7.27 2.91 -12.70
CA ALA A 66 -8.02 3.72 -11.73
C ALA A 66 -8.89 2.90 -10.75
N GLU A 67 -9.38 1.74 -11.19
CA GLU A 67 -10.26 0.85 -10.43
C GLU A 67 -9.51 -0.25 -9.64
N SER A 68 -8.18 -0.18 -9.58
CA SER A 68 -7.37 -1.25 -8.96
C SER A 68 -7.29 -1.17 -7.43
N GLY A 69 -7.62 -0.03 -6.83
CA GLY A 69 -7.41 0.21 -5.40
C GLY A 69 -5.93 0.26 -4.99
N ILE A 70 -5.01 0.37 -5.96
CA ILE A 70 -3.56 0.35 -5.75
C ILE A 70 -2.96 1.63 -6.32
N ASP A 71 -2.25 2.37 -5.47
CA ASP A 71 -1.40 3.50 -5.87
C ASP A 71 0.03 3.27 -5.39
N ILE A 72 1.01 3.54 -6.27
CA ILE A 72 2.43 3.34 -6.00
C ILE A 72 3.20 4.55 -6.51
N GLU A 73 3.82 5.28 -5.59
CA GLU A 73 4.61 6.48 -5.88
C GLU A 73 6.10 6.22 -5.60
N GLU A 74 6.96 6.42 -6.60
CA GLU A 74 8.42 6.47 -6.38
C GLU A 74 8.80 7.77 -5.67
N LEU A 75 9.24 7.66 -4.42
CA LEU A 75 9.69 8.79 -3.62
C LEU A 75 11.10 9.20 -4.06
N LYS A 76 11.19 10.29 -4.84
CA LYS A 76 12.47 10.92 -5.15
C LYS A 76 12.94 11.69 -3.92
N ASN A 77 14.14 11.39 -3.42
CA ASN A 77 14.81 12.25 -2.45
C ASN A 77 14.90 13.67 -3.05
N ARG A 78 14.10 14.60 -2.53
CA ARG A 78 14.29 16.03 -2.79
C ARG A 78 15.52 16.44 -1.98
N ASN A 79 16.65 16.62 -2.67
CA ASN A 79 17.79 17.38 -2.15
C ASN A 79 17.41 18.86 -2.02
#